data_AF-A0A949WK69-F1
#
_entry.id   AF-A0A949WK69-F1
#
_cell.length_a   1.000
_cell.length_b   1.000
_cell.length_c   1.000
_cell.angle_alpha   90.00
_cell.angle_beta   90.00
_cell.angle_gamma   90.00
#
_symmetry.space_group_name_H-M   'P 1'
#
loop_
_entity.id
_entity.type
_entity.pdbx_description
1 polymer ?
#
loop_
_entity_poly.entity_id
_entity_poly.type
_entity_poly.pdbx_seq_one_letter_code
_entity_poly.pdbx_strand_id
1 'polypeptide(L)'
;MKLRSTLHKVALISLPILGIVALPNLARGNSDEIAQNVNCNNPVTTFEMRVCAGQRYEKADKKLNQVYRQLKPRLGKSQQKKLVDAQLAWIQFRDKTCAFSGAFAEGGTLETVLEVSCLADVTETRVKDLEGYLEIVNNR
;
A
#
# COMPACT_ATOMS: atom_id res chain seq x y z
N MET A 1 22.90 -8.02 -5.87
CA MET A 1 22.37 -8.02 -7.25
C MET A 1 21.94 -6.59 -7.58
N LYS A 2 22.81 -5.81 -8.25
CA LYS A 2 22.56 -4.42 -8.66
C LYS A 2 22.25 -4.43 -10.15
N LEU A 3 21.08 -3.95 -10.57
CA LEU A 3 20.79 -3.71 -11.98
C LEU A 3 20.81 -2.20 -12.24
N ARG A 4 21.77 -1.78 -13.07
CA ARG A 4 21.98 -0.42 -13.56
C ARG A 4 20.99 -0.11 -14.68
N SER A 5 20.38 1.07 -14.57
CA SER A 5 20.09 2.09 -15.60
C SER A 5 20.45 1.75 -17.06
N THR A 6 19.47 1.93 -17.95
CA THR A 6 19.69 2.38 -19.33
C THR A 6 18.81 3.60 -19.64
N LEU A 7 19.48 4.65 -20.10
CA LEU A 7 18.95 5.92 -20.56
C LEU A 7 18.07 5.74 -21.81
N HIS A 8 17.04 6.56 -21.97
CA HIS A 8 16.74 7.18 -23.27
C HIS A 8 16.58 8.69 -23.06
N LYS A 9 17.58 9.43 -23.54
CA LYS A 9 17.52 10.88 -23.74
C LYS A 9 16.56 11.12 -24.91
N VAL A 10 15.40 11.73 -24.66
CA VAL A 10 14.53 12.19 -25.75
C VAL A 10 15.09 13.52 -26.25
N ALA A 11 15.51 13.52 -27.51
CA ALA A 11 16.02 14.70 -28.20
C ALA A 11 14.90 15.73 -28.37
N LEU A 12 15.20 16.98 -28.00
CA LEU A 12 14.39 18.15 -28.28
C LEU A 12 14.47 18.46 -29.79
N ILE A 13 13.37 18.26 -30.51
CA ILE A 13 13.19 18.80 -31.86
C ILE A 13 12.17 19.94 -31.73
N SER A 14 12.64 21.16 -31.95
CA SER A 14 11.81 22.36 -32.01
C SER A 14 11.49 22.66 -33.47
N LEU A 15 10.21 22.71 -33.82
CA LEU A 15 9.70 23.32 -35.05
C LEU A 15 8.32 23.96 -34.72
N PRO A 16 8.10 25.26 -35.01
CA PRO A 16 6.91 25.98 -34.60
C PRO A 16 5.86 25.95 -35.71
N ILE A 17 4.62 25.52 -35.41
CA ILE A 17 3.46 25.86 -36.26
C ILE A 17 2.25 26.14 -35.36
N LEU A 18 1.79 27.39 -35.45
CA LEU A 18 0.51 27.91 -34.98
C LEU A 18 -0.62 27.05 -35.55
N GLY A 19 -1.37 26.36 -34.70
CA GLY A 19 -2.55 25.61 -35.10
C GLY A 19 -3.17 24.95 -33.88
N ILE A 20 -4.28 25.50 -33.40
CA ILE A 20 -5.08 24.91 -32.32
C ILE A 20 -5.66 23.60 -32.88
N VAL A 21 -4.95 22.49 -32.66
CA VAL A 21 -5.52 21.16 -32.78
C VAL A 21 -6.15 20.87 -31.43
N ALA A 22 -7.48 20.91 -31.37
CA ALA A 22 -8.22 20.40 -30.23
C ALA A 22 -7.80 18.94 -30.01
N LEU A 23 -7.02 18.70 -28.96
CA LEU A 23 -6.67 17.34 -28.55
C LEU A 23 -7.98 16.62 -28.21
N PRO A 24 -8.29 15.47 -28.82
CA PRO A 24 -9.37 14.64 -28.31
C PRO A 24 -9.01 14.27 -26.87
N ASN A 25 -9.93 14.52 -25.95
CA ASN A 25 -9.83 14.10 -24.56
C ASN A 25 -9.36 12.65 -24.52
N LEU A 26 -8.13 12.42 -24.05
CA LEU A 26 -7.74 11.10 -23.59
C LEU A 26 -8.61 10.84 -22.38
N ALA A 27 -9.72 10.12 -22.60
CA ALA A 27 -10.47 9.47 -21.56
C ALA A 27 -9.46 8.82 -20.62
N ARG A 28 -9.34 9.37 -19.42
CA ARG A 28 -8.65 8.73 -18.32
C ARG A 28 -9.43 7.45 -18.07
N GLY A 29 -8.95 6.33 -18.61
CA GLY A 29 -9.51 5.03 -18.31
C GLY A 29 -9.48 4.87 -16.80
N ASN A 30 -10.66 4.86 -16.18
CA ASN A 30 -10.79 4.46 -14.79
C ASN A 30 -10.32 3.01 -14.72
N SER A 31 -9.08 2.79 -14.28
CA SER A 31 -8.57 1.47 -13.90
C SER A 31 -9.33 0.85 -12.71
N ASP A 32 -10.33 1.56 -12.18
CA ASP A 32 -11.13 1.18 -11.02
C ASP A 32 -12.45 0.47 -11.41
N GLU A 33 -12.73 0.29 -12.71
CA GLU A 33 -14.01 -0.25 -13.20
C GLU A 33 -14.01 -1.78 -13.41
N ILE A 34 -13.34 -2.55 -12.54
CA ILE A 34 -13.61 -3.99 -12.34
C ILE A 34 -13.90 -4.31 -10.86
N ALA A 35 -14.19 -3.29 -10.04
CA ALA A 35 -14.74 -3.47 -8.70
C ALA A 35 -16.28 -3.66 -8.71
N GLN A 36 -16.84 -4.17 -9.82
CA GLN A 36 -18.28 -4.38 -9.95
C GLN A 36 -18.70 -5.60 -9.10
N ASN A 37 -19.16 -5.32 -7.88
CA ASN A 37 -19.96 -6.17 -6.98
C ASN A 37 -19.33 -7.50 -6.46
N VAL A 38 -18.14 -7.45 -5.87
CA VAL A 38 -17.58 -8.60 -5.13
C VAL A 38 -18.19 -8.69 -3.73
N ASN A 39 -18.74 -9.86 -3.36
CA ASN A 39 -19.26 -10.12 -2.01
C ASN A 39 -18.14 -10.58 -1.06
N CYS A 40 -17.53 -9.65 -0.33
CA CYS A 40 -16.46 -9.96 0.62
C CYS A 40 -16.89 -10.68 1.91
N ASN A 41 -18.19 -10.92 2.12
CA ASN A 41 -18.64 -11.76 3.22
C ASN A 41 -18.49 -13.25 2.88
N ASN A 42 -18.42 -13.62 1.60
CA ASN A 42 -18.24 -15.00 1.15
C ASN A 42 -17.55 -15.05 -0.23
N PRO A 43 -16.26 -14.69 -0.32
CA PRO A 43 -15.51 -14.79 -1.58
C PRO A 43 -15.29 -16.26 -1.95
N VAL A 44 -15.67 -16.67 -3.15
CA VAL A 44 -15.60 -18.07 -3.60
C VAL A 44 -14.48 -18.33 -4.59
N THR A 45 -14.10 -17.34 -5.39
CA THR A 45 -12.98 -17.45 -6.34
C THR A 45 -11.71 -16.80 -5.80
N THR A 46 -10.53 -17.25 -6.27
CA THR A 46 -9.24 -16.63 -5.90
C THR A 46 -9.16 -15.16 -6.33
N PHE A 47 -9.87 -14.79 -7.40
CA PHE A 47 -10.03 -13.39 -7.82
C PHE A 47 -10.77 -12.58 -6.75
N GLU A 48 -11.95 -13.02 -6.32
CA GLU A 48 -12.74 -12.35 -5.29
C GLU A 48 -11.99 -12.29 -3.96
N MET A 49 -11.33 -13.38 -3.55
CA MET A 49 -10.51 -13.43 -2.34
C MET A 49 -9.41 -12.37 -2.38
N ARG A 50 -8.70 -12.24 -3.52
CA ARG A 50 -7.65 -11.23 -3.70
C ARG A 50 -8.22 -9.81 -3.64
N VAL A 51 -9.36 -9.55 -4.29
CA VAL A 51 -10.02 -8.24 -4.25
C VAL A 51 -10.40 -7.87 -2.82
N CYS A 52 -11.03 -8.78 -2.09
CA CYS A 52 -11.46 -8.54 -0.72
C CYS A 52 -10.29 -8.36 0.24
N ALA A 53 -9.23 -9.18 0.13
CA ALA A 53 -8.02 -9.01 0.90
C ALA A 53 -7.35 -7.65 0.60
N GLY A 54 -7.36 -7.23 -0.67
CA GLY A 54 -6.83 -5.93 -1.10
C GLY A 54 -7.59 -4.75 -0.48
N GLN A 55 -8.93 -4.79 -0.50
CA GLN A 55 -9.77 -3.79 0.17
C GLN A 55 -9.52 -3.74 1.68
N ARG A 56 -9.38 -4.91 2.32
CA ARG A 56 -9.05 -4.99 3.75
C ARG A 56 -7.69 -4.36 4.03
N TYR A 57 -6.67 -4.69 3.24
CA TYR A 57 -5.34 -4.12 3.37
C TYR A 57 -5.34 -2.59 3.18
N GLU A 58 -6.03 -2.08 2.15
CA GLU A 58 -6.13 -0.64 1.90
C GLU A 58 -6.79 0.10 3.08
N LYS A 59 -7.86 -0.47 3.65
CA LYS A 59 -8.51 0.07 4.84
C LYS A 59 -7.56 0.09 6.04
N ALA A 60 -6.83 -1.00 6.26
CA ALA A 60 -5.86 -1.11 7.35
C ALA A 60 -4.71 -0.10 7.18
N ASP A 61 -4.16 0.06 5.97
CA ASP A 61 -3.08 0.99 5.69
C ASP A 61 -3.50 2.46 5.86
N LYS A 62 -4.71 2.82 5.38
CA LYS A 62 -5.30 4.14 5.63
C LYS A 62 -5.40 4.44 7.12
N LYS A 63 -5.90 3.48 7.90
CA LYS A 63 -6.04 3.60 9.35
C LYS A 63 -4.68 3.68 10.05
N LEU A 64 -3.71 2.87 9.66
CA LEU A 64 -2.34 2.92 10.18
C LEU A 64 -1.73 4.31 10.00
N ASN A 65 -1.83 4.85 8.78
CA ASN A 65 -1.33 6.19 8.48
C ASN A 65 -2.07 7.28 9.26
N GLN A 66 -3.38 7.14 9.46
CA GLN A 66 -4.16 8.04 10.29
C GLN A 66 -3.68 8.05 11.74
N VAL A 67 -3.56 6.88 12.38
CA VAL A 67 -3.13 6.78 13.79
C VAL A 67 -1.69 7.25 13.95
N TYR A 68 -0.79 6.90 13.01
CA TYR A 68 0.58 7.40 13.00
C TYR A 68 0.65 8.94 12.98
N ARG A 69 -0.16 9.59 12.12
CA ARG A 69 -0.25 11.06 12.03
C ARG A 69 -0.83 11.70 13.29
N GLN A 70 -1.68 10.99 14.04
CA GLN A 70 -2.20 11.46 15.33
C GLN A 70 -1.17 11.30 16.45
N LEU A 71 -0.43 10.19 16.48
CA LEU A 71 0.56 9.85 17.50
C LEU A 71 1.82 10.71 17.41
N LYS A 72 2.45 10.77 16.23
CA LYS A 72 3.75 11.42 16.04
C LYS A 72 3.84 12.84 16.60
N PRO A 73 2.89 13.77 16.37
CA PRO A 73 2.99 15.15 16.88
C PRO A 73 2.86 15.26 18.40
N ARG A 74 2.31 14.24 19.08
CA ARG A 74 2.20 14.21 20.55
C ARG A 74 3.47 13.74 21.25
N LEU A 75 4.48 13.30 20.49
CA LEU A 75 5.74 12.79 21.00
C LEU A 75 6.83 13.86 20.99
N GLY A 76 7.74 13.82 21.96
CA GLY A 76 8.97 14.61 21.93
C GLY A 76 9.92 14.17 20.80
N LYS A 77 10.87 15.03 20.39
CA LYS A 77 11.78 14.77 19.25
C LYS A 77 12.49 13.41 19.30
N SER A 78 13.02 13.04 20.46
CA SER A 78 13.71 11.74 20.65
C SER A 78 12.76 10.55 20.44
N GLN A 79 11.54 10.63 20.97
CA GLN A 79 10.51 9.60 20.79
C GLN A 79 10.02 9.52 19.35
N GLN A 80 9.85 10.66 18.66
CA GLN A 80 9.50 10.68 17.24
C GLN A 80 10.53 9.96 16.38
N LYS A 81 11.83 10.19 16.64
CA LYS A 81 12.90 9.49 15.93
C LYS A 81 12.80 7.98 16.12
N LYS A 82 12.60 7.52 17.37
CA LYS A 82 12.41 6.09 17.68
C LYS A 82 11.16 5.51 17.00
N LEU A 83 10.06 6.25 16.96
CA LEU A 83 8.84 5.83 16.27
C LEU A 83 9.08 5.67 14.76
N VAL A 84 9.77 6.62 14.12
CA VAL A 84 10.13 6.55 12.70
C VAL A 84 11.01 5.33 12.43
N ASP A 85 12.08 5.15 13.21
CA ASP A 85 13.01 4.04 13.05
C ASP A 85 12.28 2.68 13.21
N ALA A 86 11.40 2.57 14.21
CA ALA A 86 10.57 1.38 14.43
C ALA A 86 9.58 1.13 13.27
N GLN A 87 8.98 2.18 12.71
CA GLN A 87 8.05 2.04 11.60
C GLN A 87 8.73 1.59 10.31
N LEU A 88 9.94 2.10 10.03
CA LEU A 88 10.74 1.68 8.88
C LEU A 88 11.20 0.21 9.01
N ALA A 89 11.58 -0.22 10.21
CA ALA A 89 11.89 -1.62 10.47
C ALA A 89 10.66 -2.51 10.35
N TRP A 90 9.51 -2.06 10.85
CA TRP A 90 8.24 -2.79 10.72
C TRP A 90 7.82 -2.99 9.27
N ILE A 91 8.00 -1.99 8.38
CA ILE A 91 7.71 -2.15 6.94
C ILE A 91 8.53 -3.30 6.35
N GLN A 92 9.83 -3.35 6.64
CA GLN A 92 10.69 -4.44 6.17
C GLN A 92 10.24 -5.80 6.71
N PHE A 93 9.88 -5.87 7.99
CA PHE A 93 9.33 -7.07 8.61
C PHE A 93 8.05 -7.52 7.91
N ARG A 94 7.09 -6.60 7.69
CA ARG A 94 5.82 -6.87 7.01
C ARG A 94 6.07 -7.45 5.62
N ASP A 95 6.85 -6.76 4.80
CA ASP A 95 7.08 -7.14 3.41
C ASP A 95 7.77 -8.52 3.33
N LYS A 96 8.77 -8.77 4.19
CA LYS A 96 9.46 -10.08 4.29
C LYS A 96 8.52 -11.20 4.74
N THR A 97 7.71 -10.93 5.75
CA THR A 97 6.76 -11.91 6.32
C THR A 97 5.68 -12.27 5.32
N CYS A 98 5.15 -11.29 4.59
CA CYS A 98 4.07 -11.53 3.65
C CYS A 98 4.53 -12.15 2.34
N ALA A 99 5.74 -11.84 1.87
CA ALA A 99 6.36 -12.61 0.80
C ALA A 99 6.55 -14.08 1.20
N PHE A 100 7.00 -14.35 2.43
CA PHE A 100 7.10 -15.71 2.95
C PHE A 100 5.73 -16.40 3.07
N SER A 101 4.69 -15.67 3.47
CA SER A 101 3.31 -16.20 3.51
C SER A 101 2.81 -16.60 2.11
N GLY A 102 3.13 -15.81 1.08
CA GLY A 102 2.80 -16.15 -0.31
C GLY A 102 3.46 -17.43 -0.79
N ALA A 103 4.71 -17.68 -0.36
CA ALA A 103 5.52 -18.81 -0.80
C ALA A 103 4.90 -20.20 -0.51
N PHE A 104 3.95 -20.32 0.42
CA PHE A 104 3.20 -21.55 0.65
C PHE A 104 2.31 -21.98 -0.54
N ALA A 105 2.05 -21.07 -1.48
CA ALA A 105 1.31 -21.34 -2.71
C ALA A 105 2.06 -20.84 -3.97
N GLU A 106 3.40 -20.82 -3.91
CA GLU A 106 4.28 -20.28 -4.94
C GLU A 106 3.94 -20.81 -6.35
N GLY A 107 3.84 -19.90 -7.31
CA GLY A 107 3.49 -20.19 -8.70
C GLY A 107 2.00 -20.43 -8.95
N GLY A 108 1.18 -20.46 -7.90
CA GLY A 108 -0.27 -20.61 -7.97
C GLY A 108 -1.03 -19.29 -7.85
N THR A 109 -2.32 -19.29 -8.23
CA THR A 109 -3.18 -18.09 -8.08
C THR A 109 -3.45 -17.71 -6.63
N LEU A 110 -3.23 -18.63 -5.69
CA LEU A 110 -3.42 -18.41 -4.25
C LEU A 110 -2.23 -17.68 -3.61
N GLU A 111 -1.05 -17.65 -4.23
CA GLU A 111 0.14 -16.93 -3.73
C GLU A 111 -0.18 -15.48 -3.37
N THR A 112 -0.74 -14.72 -4.31
CA THR A 112 -1.10 -13.31 -4.10
C THR A 112 -2.23 -13.15 -3.08
N VAL A 113 -3.14 -14.12 -2.97
CA VAL A 113 -4.21 -14.08 -1.96
C VAL A 113 -3.59 -14.16 -0.56
N LEU A 114 -2.66 -15.10 -0.35
CA LEU A 114 -1.98 -15.29 0.94
C LEU A 114 -1.11 -14.07 1.28
N GLU A 115 -0.36 -13.55 0.31
CA GLU A 115 0.48 -12.37 0.51
C GLU A 115 -0.35 -11.15 0.93
N VAL A 116 -1.39 -10.80 0.16
CA VAL A 116 -2.24 -9.63 0.47
C VAL A 116 -3.04 -9.81 1.76
N SER A 117 -3.48 -11.02 2.07
CA SER A 117 -4.15 -11.30 3.36
C SER A 117 -3.19 -11.07 4.53
N CYS A 118 -1.93 -11.54 4.42
CA CYS A 118 -0.90 -11.24 5.41
C CYS A 118 -0.66 -9.74 5.56
N LEU A 119 -0.59 -8.99 4.44
CA LEU A 119 -0.40 -7.54 4.48
C LEU A 119 -1.51 -6.87 5.30
N ALA A 120 -2.76 -7.30 5.12
CA ALA A 120 -3.88 -6.82 5.92
C ALA A 120 -3.71 -7.15 7.41
N ASP A 121 -3.49 -8.41 7.76
CA ASP A 121 -3.40 -8.87 9.16
C ASP A 121 -2.26 -8.19 9.94
N VAL A 122 -1.07 -8.12 9.34
CA VAL A 122 0.11 -7.49 9.96
C VAL A 122 -0.10 -5.99 10.12
N THR A 123 -0.77 -5.34 9.15
CA THR A 123 -1.08 -3.90 9.22
C THR A 123 -2.13 -3.60 10.27
N GLU A 124 -3.18 -4.41 10.41
CA GLU A 124 -4.18 -4.26 11.47
C GLU A 124 -3.60 -4.47 12.86
N THR A 125 -2.68 -5.42 13.02
CA THR A 125 -1.94 -5.60 14.27
C THR A 125 -1.14 -4.35 14.59
N ARG A 126 -0.44 -3.78 13.61
CA ARG A 126 0.32 -2.55 13.80
C ARG A 126 -0.56 -1.34 14.12
N VAL A 127 -1.76 -1.26 13.56
CA VAL A 127 -2.75 -0.24 13.96
C VAL A 127 -2.99 -0.31 15.46
N LYS A 128 -3.26 -1.50 16.01
CA LYS A 128 -3.51 -1.71 17.45
C LYS A 128 -2.32 -1.28 18.31
N ASP A 129 -1.09 -1.60 17.90
CA ASP A 129 0.12 -1.15 18.60
C ASP A 129 0.17 0.39 18.68
N LEU A 130 -0.04 1.06 17.54
CA LEU A 130 0.03 2.52 17.46
C LEU A 130 -1.12 3.19 18.24
N GLU A 131 -2.31 2.59 18.24
CA GLU A 131 -3.44 3.05 19.06
C GLU A 131 -3.13 2.92 20.55
N GLY A 132 -2.56 1.79 20.99
CA GLY A 132 -2.12 1.63 22.38
C GLY A 132 -1.08 2.67 22.80
N TYR A 133 -0.12 2.99 21.94
CA TYR A 133 0.82 4.10 22.22
C TYR A 133 0.12 5.46 22.27
N LEU A 134 -0.87 5.68 21.41
CA LEU A 134 -1.65 6.92 21.39
C LEU A 134 -2.44 7.11 22.68
N GLU A 135 -3.07 6.05 23.19
CA GLU A 135 -3.77 6.04 24.47
C GLU A 135 -2.83 6.37 25.64
N ILE A 136 -1.67 5.69 25.70
CA ILE A 136 -0.66 5.97 26.72
C ILE A 136 -0.22 7.44 26.70
N VAL A 137 -0.08 8.04 25.52
CA VAL A 137 0.34 9.45 25.39
C VAL A 137 -0.79 10.42 25.74
N ASN A 138 -2.06 10.07 25.47
CA ASN A 138 -3.20 10.92 25.81
C ASN A 138 -3.53 10.93 27.31
N ASN A 139 -3.12 9.89 28.04
CA ASN A 139 -3.38 9.72 29.46
C ASN A 139 -2.22 10.20 30.36
N ARG A 140 -1.25 10.95 29.80
CA ARG A 140 -0.15 11.56 30.56
C ARG A 140 -0.47 12.97 31.03
#